data_AF-A0A1X9LLC7-F1
#
_entry.id   AF-A0A1X9LLC7-F1
#
_cell.length_a   1.000
_cell.length_b   1.000
_cell.length_c   1.000
_cell.angle_alpha   90.00
_cell.angle_beta   90.00
_cell.angle_gamma   90.00
#
_symmetry.space_group_name_H-M   'P 1'
#
loop_
_entity.id
_entity.type
_entity.pdbx_description
1 polymer ?
#
loop_
_entity_poly.entity_id
_entity_poly.type
_entity_poly.pdbx_seq_one_letter_code
_entity_poly.pdbx_strand_id
1 'polypeptide(L)'
;MAAAQAAASTTRSIIVKDPIAQETPGGDVVATPLKGLIFVLFWLIAIALWIIAPNIHWAELGAFLIDTGIVFASVGFAAPFITWPRPLGNTLVFGVLAIAAFALGDFLDITALVYTLRILVPFVALLAALYSTINKVKVFSAA
;
A
#
# COMPACT_ATOMS: atom_id res chain seq x y z
N MET A 1 -37.11 46.44 -35.98
CA MET A 1 -36.14 46.14 -34.91
C MET A 1 -36.75 45.17 -33.90
N ALA A 2 -36.84 43.87 -34.20
CA ALA A 2 -37.18 42.85 -33.17
C ALA A 2 -37.01 41.38 -33.59
N ALA A 3 -36.94 41.06 -34.90
CA ALA A 3 -37.05 39.65 -35.34
C ALA A 3 -35.76 39.01 -35.89
N ALA A 4 -34.63 39.73 -35.89
CA ALA A 4 -33.38 39.24 -36.50
C ALA A 4 -32.24 38.95 -35.50
N GLN A 5 -32.49 39.04 -34.18
CA GLN A 5 -31.46 38.88 -33.13
C GLN A 5 -31.72 37.72 -32.16
N ALA A 6 -32.71 36.86 -32.42
CA ALA A 6 -33.09 35.77 -31.52
C ALA A 6 -32.65 34.36 -31.97
N ALA A 7 -31.96 34.22 -33.11
CA ALA A 7 -31.62 32.91 -33.68
C ALA A 7 -30.11 32.57 -33.63
N ALA A 8 -29.31 33.34 -32.88
CA ALA A 8 -27.85 33.15 -32.75
C ALA A 8 -27.41 32.67 -31.36
N SER A 9 -28.31 32.04 -30.59
CA SER A 9 -28.06 31.65 -29.19
C SER A 9 -28.49 30.21 -28.88
N THR A 10 -28.30 29.28 -29.81
CA THR A 10 -28.43 27.86 -29.50
C THR A 10 -27.28 27.07 -30.11
N THR A 11 -26.07 27.57 -29.84
CA THR A 11 -24.87 26.75 -29.74
C THR A 11 -25.09 25.79 -28.57
N ARG A 12 -25.81 24.69 -28.83
CA ARG A 12 -25.77 23.50 -27.97
C ARG A 12 -24.33 23.01 -28.01
N SER A 13 -23.53 23.46 -27.04
CA SER A 13 -22.35 22.71 -26.62
C SER A 13 -22.85 21.32 -26.26
N ILE A 14 -22.60 20.38 -27.16
CA ILE A 14 -22.60 18.97 -26.84
C ILE A 14 -21.48 18.85 -25.81
N ILE A 15 -21.85 18.93 -24.53
CA ILE A 15 -20.97 18.57 -23.43
C ILE A 15 -20.72 17.09 -23.63
N VAL A 16 -19.63 16.79 -24.34
CA VAL A 16 -18.93 15.53 -24.23
C VAL A 16 -18.65 15.40 -22.75
N LYS A 17 -19.47 14.60 -22.08
CA LYS A 17 -19.25 14.21 -20.70
C LYS A 17 -18.05 13.29 -20.75
N ASP A 18 -16.86 13.88 -20.74
CA ASP A 18 -15.59 13.16 -20.70
C ASP A 18 -15.68 12.12 -19.56
N PRO A 19 -15.68 10.81 -19.84
CA PRO A 19 -15.69 9.78 -18.80
C PRO A 19 -14.26 9.49 -18.33
N ILE A 20 -13.40 10.50 -18.34
CA ILE A 20 -12.09 10.42 -17.70
C ILE A 20 -12.15 11.48 -16.61
N ALA A 21 -12.67 11.09 -15.45
CA ALA A 21 -12.37 11.77 -14.22
C ALA A 21 -10.84 11.87 -14.15
N GLN A 22 -10.29 13.02 -14.52
CA GLN A 22 -8.93 13.36 -14.17
C GLN A 22 -8.92 13.39 -12.65
N GLU A 23 -8.42 12.32 -12.04
CA GLU A 23 -7.91 12.38 -10.68
C GLU A 23 -6.85 13.48 -10.68
N THR A 24 -7.27 14.66 -10.25
CA THR A 24 -6.42 15.82 -10.04
C THR A 24 -5.23 15.35 -9.19
N PRO A 25 -3.97 15.61 -9.58
CA PRO A 25 -2.80 15.34 -8.75
C PRO A 25 -2.78 16.37 -7.61
N GLY A 26 -3.72 16.23 -6.67
CA GLY A 26 -4.06 17.22 -5.67
C GLY A 26 -4.09 16.59 -4.30
N GLY A 27 -2.94 16.61 -3.63
CA GLY A 27 -2.79 16.36 -2.21
C GLY A 27 -2.31 14.95 -1.87
N ASP A 28 -1.05 14.84 -1.49
CA ASP A 28 -0.63 13.81 -0.53
C ASP A 28 -1.50 13.99 0.74
N VAL A 29 -2.63 13.28 0.82
CA VAL A 29 -3.60 13.42 1.94
C VAL A 29 -3.03 12.84 3.25
N VAL A 30 -1.90 12.14 3.19
CA VAL A 30 -1.14 11.71 4.36
C VAL A 30 0.03 12.66 4.53
N ALA A 31 0.00 13.47 5.59
CA ALA A 31 1.08 14.37 5.93
C ALA A 31 2.42 13.62 5.88
N THR A 32 3.40 14.16 5.15
CA THR A 32 4.76 13.61 5.00
C THR A 32 5.38 13.07 6.31
N PRO A 33 5.24 13.75 7.48
CA PRO A 33 5.73 13.20 8.74
C PRO A 33 4.99 11.93 9.23
N LEU A 34 3.71 11.79 8.92
CA LEU A 34 2.90 10.64 9.35
C LEU A 34 3.34 9.34 8.68
N LYS A 35 3.73 9.40 7.39
CA LYS A 35 4.26 8.24 6.66
C LYS A 35 5.56 7.72 7.29
N GLY A 36 6.45 8.64 7.69
CA GLY A 36 7.69 8.31 8.39
C GLY A 36 7.44 7.72 9.78
N LEU A 37 6.46 8.25 10.52
CA LEU A 37 6.07 7.71 11.82
C LEU A 37 5.55 6.27 11.71
N ILE A 38 4.70 5.99 10.71
CA ILE A 38 4.19 4.63 10.46
C ILE A 38 5.34 3.67 10.16
N PHE A 39 6.28 4.07 9.30
CA PHE A 39 7.47 3.28 9.01
C PHE A 39 8.25 2.93 10.29
N VAL A 40 8.58 3.92 11.10
CA VAL A 40 9.35 3.72 12.35
C VAL A 40 8.57 2.85 13.34
N LEU A 41 7.28 3.10 13.53
CA LEU A 41 6.46 2.37 14.50
C LEU A 41 6.35 0.88 14.14
N PHE A 42 6.11 0.57 12.86
CA PHE A 42 6.02 -0.81 12.39
C PHE A 42 7.38 -1.52 12.49
N TRP A 43 8.48 -0.83 12.21
CA TRP A 43 9.83 -1.36 12.37
C TRP A 43 10.20 -1.62 13.83
N LEU A 44 9.82 -0.72 14.75
CA LEU A 44 10.04 -0.93 16.19
C LEU A 44 9.30 -2.17 16.69
N ILE A 45 8.06 -2.38 16.24
CA ILE A 45 7.29 -3.59 16.55
C ILE A 45 8.01 -4.83 15.99
N ALA A 46 8.45 -4.81 14.72
CA ALA A 46 9.16 -5.93 14.12
C ALA A 46 10.44 -6.30 14.88
N ILE A 47 11.27 -5.31 15.23
CA ILE A 47 12.50 -5.51 15.99
C ILE A 47 12.18 -6.07 17.38
N ALA A 48 11.18 -5.53 18.07
CA ALA A 48 10.77 -6.04 19.38
C ALA A 48 10.35 -7.52 19.30
N LEU A 49 9.56 -7.90 18.29
CA LEU A 49 9.15 -9.29 18.08
C LEU A 49 10.35 -10.20 17.82
N TRP A 50 11.31 -9.78 16.99
CA TRP A 50 12.53 -10.56 16.71
C TRP A 50 13.45 -10.70 17.91
N ILE A 51 13.47 -9.71 18.83
CA ILE A 51 14.22 -9.81 20.09
C ILE A 51 13.52 -10.78 21.05
N ILE A 52 12.19 -10.76 21.10
CA ILE A 52 11.41 -11.62 22.02
C ILE A 52 11.38 -13.07 21.54
N ALA A 53 11.29 -13.32 20.24
CA ALA A 53 11.09 -14.65 19.67
C ALA A 53 12.08 -15.74 20.16
N PRO A 54 13.40 -15.50 20.24
CA PRO A 54 14.35 -16.50 20.76
C PRO A 54 14.18 -16.84 22.25
N ASN A 55 13.48 -15.98 23.00
CA ASN A 55 13.25 -16.17 24.44
C ASN A 55 11.99 -17.00 24.73
N ILE A 56 11.22 -17.35 23.69
CA ILE A 56 10.00 -18.17 23.82
C ILE A 56 10.38 -19.65 23.81
N HIS A 57 9.92 -20.40 24.82
CA HIS A 57 10.17 -21.85 24.91
C HIS A 57 9.36 -22.69 23.91
N TRP A 58 8.25 -22.15 23.39
CA TRP A 58 7.41 -22.81 22.41
C TRP A 58 7.86 -22.47 20.99
N ALA A 59 8.42 -23.45 20.27
CA ALA A 59 9.10 -23.24 18.99
C ALA A 59 8.19 -22.64 17.91
N GLU A 60 6.96 -23.11 17.80
CA GLU A 60 5.94 -22.70 16.84
C GLU A 60 5.53 -21.24 17.07
N LEU A 61 5.37 -20.85 18.34
CA LEU A 61 5.05 -19.48 18.72
C LEU A 61 6.24 -18.55 18.45
N GLY A 62 7.47 -19.02 18.68
CA GLY A 62 8.70 -18.31 18.32
C GLY A 62 8.81 -18.08 16.81
N ALA A 63 8.54 -19.10 15.99
CA ALA A 63 8.53 -18.98 14.53
C ALA A 63 7.46 -17.98 14.05
N PHE A 64 6.24 -18.08 14.58
CA PHE A 64 5.15 -17.17 14.28
C PHE A 64 5.48 -15.70 14.60
N LEU A 65 6.16 -15.44 15.72
CA LEU A 65 6.62 -14.09 16.09
C LEU A 65 7.63 -13.54 15.07
N ILE A 66 8.54 -14.37 14.57
CA ILE A 66 9.51 -13.99 13.55
C ILE A 66 8.79 -13.59 12.26
N ASP A 67 7.83 -14.41 11.83
CA ASP A 67 7.05 -14.19 10.62
C ASP A 67 6.14 -12.98 10.72
N THR A 68 5.53 -12.78 11.88
CA THR A 68 4.77 -11.56 12.19
C THR A 68 5.67 -10.32 12.10
N GLY A 69 6.90 -10.39 12.60
CA GLY A 69 7.90 -9.33 12.44
C GLY A 69 8.22 -9.02 10.97
N ILE A 70 8.31 -10.04 10.10
CA ILE A 70 8.50 -9.86 8.65
C ILE A 70 7.32 -9.09 8.06
N VAL A 71 6.08 -9.40 8.45
CA VAL A 71 4.89 -8.67 7.97
C VAL A 71 4.93 -7.21 8.40
N PHE A 72 5.20 -6.92 9.67
CA PHE A 72 5.29 -5.54 10.16
C PHE A 72 6.40 -4.77 9.47
N ALA A 73 7.60 -5.34 9.31
CA ALA A 73 8.70 -4.72 8.59
C ALA A 73 8.33 -4.42 7.13
N SER A 74 7.64 -5.34 6.47
CA SER A 74 7.21 -5.22 5.07
C SER A 74 6.13 -4.16 4.88
N VAL A 75 5.11 -4.14 5.74
CA VAL A 75 4.06 -3.11 5.73
C VAL A 75 4.63 -1.73 6.08
N GLY A 76 5.49 -1.67 7.10
CA GLY A 76 6.20 -0.46 7.49
C GLY A 76 7.04 0.08 6.34
N PHE A 77 7.80 -0.78 5.66
CA PHE A 77 8.58 -0.44 4.49
C PHE A 77 7.71 0.07 3.33
N ALA A 78 6.55 -0.52 3.07
CA ALA A 78 5.67 -0.10 1.99
C ALA A 78 4.99 1.26 2.26
N ALA A 79 4.72 1.61 3.52
CA ALA A 79 3.91 2.77 3.89
C ALA A 79 4.39 4.13 3.33
N PRO A 80 5.70 4.47 3.34
CA PRO A 80 6.21 5.72 2.73
C PRO A 80 5.99 5.83 1.22
N PHE A 81 5.89 4.70 0.53
CA PHE A 81 5.78 4.65 -0.93
C PHE A 81 4.33 4.74 -1.41
N ILE A 82 3.37 4.63 -0.50
CA ILE A 82 1.94 4.71 -0.79
C ILE A 82 1.46 6.16 -0.64
N THR A 83 0.92 6.73 -1.72
CA THR A 83 0.46 8.13 -1.77
C THR A 83 -1.01 8.30 -1.42
N TRP A 84 -1.81 7.24 -1.56
CA TRP A 84 -3.27 7.29 -1.43
C TRP A 84 -3.76 6.57 -0.17
N PRO A 85 -4.78 7.12 0.53
CA PRO A 85 -5.30 6.54 1.77
C PRO A 85 -5.98 5.17 1.56
N ARG A 86 -6.63 4.96 0.41
CA ARG A 86 -7.28 3.68 0.07
C ARG A 86 -6.29 2.52 -0.07
N PRO A 87 -5.24 2.62 -0.93
CA PRO A 87 -4.16 1.65 -0.97
C PRO A 87 -3.47 1.43 0.38
N LEU A 88 -3.26 2.48 1.18
CA LEU A 88 -2.67 2.34 2.51
C LEU A 88 -3.55 1.46 3.42
N GLY A 89 -4.86 1.70 3.42
CA GLY A 89 -5.82 0.86 4.13
C GLY A 89 -5.79 -0.59 3.65
N ASN A 90 -5.75 -0.81 2.33
CA ASN A 90 -5.64 -2.16 1.78
C ASN A 90 -4.34 -2.86 2.21
N THR A 91 -3.19 -2.16 2.21
CA THR A 91 -1.91 -2.72 2.68
C THR A 91 -1.97 -3.15 4.15
N LEU A 92 -2.65 -2.36 5.01
CA LEU A 92 -2.87 -2.75 6.40
C LEU A 92 -3.74 -4.01 6.52
N VAL A 93 -4.84 -4.08 5.75
CA VAL A 93 -5.72 -5.26 5.72
C VAL A 93 -4.96 -6.49 5.21
N PHE A 94 -4.18 -6.35 4.14
CA PHE A 94 -3.33 -7.43 3.63
C PHE A 94 -2.27 -7.86 4.64
N GLY A 95 -1.70 -6.92 5.42
CA GLY A 95 -0.80 -7.25 6.52
C GLY A 95 -1.48 -8.11 7.58
N VAL A 96 -2.69 -7.74 8.03
CA VAL A 96 -3.46 -8.55 8.99
C VAL A 96 -3.80 -9.93 8.42
N LEU A 97 -4.20 -10.02 7.15
CA LEU A 97 -4.45 -11.29 6.48
C LEU A 97 -3.18 -12.14 6.37
N ALA A 98 -2.02 -11.53 6.11
CA ALA A 98 -0.75 -12.24 6.07
C ALA A 98 -0.38 -12.82 7.45
N ILE A 99 -0.59 -12.06 8.53
CA ILE A 99 -0.39 -12.56 9.91
C ILE A 99 -1.32 -13.75 10.17
N ALA A 100 -2.59 -13.66 9.78
CA ALA A 100 -3.52 -14.78 9.93
C ALA A 100 -3.09 -16.02 9.12
N ALA A 101 -2.59 -15.81 7.90
CA ALA A 101 -2.09 -16.90 7.05
C ALA A 101 -0.79 -17.53 7.61
N PHE A 102 0.10 -16.73 8.20
CA PHE A 102 1.27 -17.23 8.93
C PHE A 102 0.87 -18.04 10.15
N ALA A 103 -0.07 -17.54 10.97
CA ALA A 103 -0.58 -18.28 12.11
C ALA A 103 -1.13 -19.65 11.68
N LEU A 104 -1.96 -19.69 10.64
CA LEU A 104 -2.46 -20.95 10.10
C LEU A 104 -1.34 -21.85 9.56
N GLY A 105 -0.33 -21.28 8.90
CA GLY A 105 0.81 -22.04 8.38
C GLY A 105 1.66 -22.65 9.48
N ASP A 106 1.97 -21.89 10.53
CA ASP A 106 2.82 -22.32 11.65
C ASP A 106 2.10 -23.31 12.57
N PHE A 107 0.82 -23.08 12.91
CA PHE A 107 0.08 -23.98 13.80
C PHE A 107 -0.44 -25.27 13.13
N LEU A 108 -0.49 -25.31 11.80
CA LEU A 108 -0.87 -26.51 11.04
C LEU A 108 0.33 -27.19 10.37
N ASP A 109 1.56 -26.78 10.68
CA ASP A 109 2.81 -27.30 10.09
C ASP A 109 2.85 -27.28 8.55
N ILE A 110 2.17 -26.31 7.92
CA ILE A 110 2.14 -26.16 6.46
C ILE A 110 3.38 -25.37 6.02
N THR A 111 4.54 -26.01 6.13
CA THR A 111 5.85 -25.40 5.82
C THR A 111 5.89 -24.72 4.44
N ALA A 112 5.34 -25.35 3.40
CA ALA A 112 5.30 -24.78 2.06
C ALA A 112 4.56 -23.42 2.01
N LEU A 113 3.48 -23.27 2.77
CA LEU A 113 2.73 -22.02 2.87
C LEU A 113 3.56 -20.95 3.57
N VAL A 114 4.15 -21.29 4.72
CA VAL A 114 4.98 -20.37 5.51
C VAL A 114 6.17 -19.86 4.68
N TYR A 115 6.91 -20.76 4.02
CA TYR A 115 8.04 -20.36 3.17
C TYR A 115 7.60 -19.52 1.96
N THR A 116 6.44 -19.83 1.37
CA THR A 116 5.89 -19.01 0.28
C THR A 116 5.58 -17.60 0.78
N LEU A 117 4.93 -17.47 1.94
CA LEU A 117 4.60 -16.18 2.54
C LEU A 117 5.85 -15.40 2.95
N ARG A 118 6.90 -16.04 3.48
CA ARG A 118 8.19 -15.42 3.84
C ARG A 118 8.86 -14.72 2.67
N ILE A 119 8.66 -15.23 1.45
CA ILE A 119 9.21 -14.62 0.23
C ILE A 119 8.21 -13.61 -0.36
N LEU A 120 6.93 -13.99 -0.40
CA LEU A 120 5.89 -13.21 -1.06
C LEU A 120 5.62 -11.87 -0.35
N VAL A 121 5.51 -11.87 0.98
CA VAL A 121 5.20 -10.66 1.76
C VAL A 121 6.23 -9.54 1.55
N PRO A 122 7.55 -9.77 1.72
CA PRO A 122 8.54 -8.73 1.44
C PRO A 122 8.61 -8.40 -0.05
N PHE A 123 8.39 -9.36 -0.95
CA PHE A 123 8.35 -9.10 -2.38
C PHE A 123 7.21 -8.13 -2.77
N VAL A 124 6.00 -8.32 -2.23
CA VAL A 124 4.89 -7.39 -2.46
C VAL A 124 5.17 -6.01 -1.87
N ALA A 125 5.83 -5.93 -0.71
CA ALA A 125 6.25 -4.66 -0.14
C ALA A 125 7.27 -3.93 -1.04
N LEU A 126 8.20 -4.65 -1.65
CA LEU A 126 9.13 -4.09 -2.64
C LEU A 126 8.42 -3.56 -3.88
N LEU A 127 7.33 -4.21 -4.32
CA LEU A 127 6.53 -3.71 -5.44
C LEU A 127 5.95 -2.33 -5.13
N ALA A 128 5.58 -2.01 -3.89
CA ALA A 128 5.11 -0.67 -3.52
C ALA A 128 6.19 0.40 -3.80
N ALA A 129 7.44 0.13 -3.45
CA ALA A 129 8.56 1.01 -3.76
C ALA A 129 8.80 1.12 -5.29
N LEU A 130 8.71 0.00 -6.00
CA LEU A 130 8.85 -0.04 -7.46
C LEU A 130 7.78 0.80 -8.17
N TYR A 131 6.50 0.61 -7.82
CA TYR A 131 5.40 1.40 -8.39
C TYR A 131 5.54 2.89 -8.07
N SER A 132 6.01 3.25 -6.87
CA SER A 132 6.27 4.65 -6.53
C SER A 132 7.37 5.26 -7.40
N THR A 133 8.34 4.45 -7.84
CA THR A 133 9.47 4.88 -8.67
C THR A 133 9.02 5.03 -10.12
N ILE A 134 8.31 4.04 -10.68
CA ILE A 134 7.80 4.07 -12.06
C ILE A 134 6.82 5.24 -12.26
N ASN A 135 5.91 5.49 -11.30
CA ASN A 135 4.98 6.61 -11.39
C ASN A 135 5.64 8.00 -11.28
N LYS A 136 6.87 8.09 -10.76
CA LYS A 136 7.68 9.32 -10.80
C LYS A 136 8.37 9.52 -12.14
N VAL A 137 8.63 8.45 -12.90
CA VAL A 137 9.13 8.50 -14.29
C VAL A 137 7.96 8.77 -15.26
N LYS A 138 7.18 9.82 -14.98
CA LYS A 138 6.31 10.42 -16.00
C LYS A 138 7.19 11.29 -16.90
N VAL A 139 7.75 10.66 -17.94
CA VAL A 139 8.04 11.28 -19.24
C VAL A 139 8.67 12.70 -19.16
N PHE A 140 9.99 12.78 -18.91
CA PHE A 140 10.82 13.88 -19.43
C PHE A 140 10.98 13.77 -20.97
N SER A 141 9.88 13.54 -21.67
CA SER A 141 9.78 13.54 -23.14
C SER A 141 8.48 14.23 -23.54
N ALA A 142 8.40 15.50 -23.19
CA ALA A 142 7.70 16.48 -24.01
C ALA A 142 8.73 17.59 -24.25
N ALA A 143 9.44 17.41 -25.36
CA ALA A 143 10.13 18.48 -26.06
C ALA A 143 9.10 19.52 -26.53
#